data_AF-K3VML4-F1
#
_entry.id   AF-K3VML4-F1
#
_cell.length_a   1.000
_cell.length_b   1.000
_cell.length_c   1.000
_cell.angle_alpha   90.00
_cell.angle_beta   90.00
_cell.angle_gamma   90.00
#
_symmetry.space_group_name_H-M   'P 1'
#
loop_
_entity.id
_entity.type
_entity.pdbx_description
1 polymer ?
#
loop_
_entity_poly.entity_id
_entity_poly.type
_entity_poly.pdbx_seq_one_letter_code
_entity_poly.pdbx_strand_id
1 'polypeptide(L)'
;MPHFYSLPAEIQNMILGFVADTPHTTSSSPPKPGLAPYACVDKFWNSFFESRTFKNLTITQADIPSLSHIVGRRRRTLLKHLWLRIALPKYGTSPCKRDEKPKVIWRLDTVFTRSISDLWDALSEWDSTGHKGMTLELGVFSPSDWASFMSHACSVQQDVELYKQYLTSGSAEQYEAIGDVHWPYIAMHRTFNPGQGLLTTAERKQHWFATTNNLLGWKPLDFTDNAAELPPVSVVTKFLVRRQQFREIYPTALNKMLESLSAVQDIHVERWRCAESHDEKAWCKEAQKTFGMLLPPSVKSLTLYGDTSSILQKWEAKQATVVSLAKTLRQYTRNLEYLSISHLIDAKEFLRPFWPANSEEATRSLPDWKNLKRLSLTSDIFNTGTEKDVNNLLCAAARAARKMPSLEILELWNGNDERASVFSYRANGEMTWRGTHIPTLDDEVTGAWEASSVSNSRPCIRESFKPIKTDDVTSTRRVIDYLASNDQVLHPVSASRAIGKRRRNDLADYEMKANKRARAIQIRRMNVAWRNSTIRV
;
A
#
# COMPACT_ATOMS: atom_id res chain seq x y z
N MET A 1 -41.76 -14.66 -29.57
CA MET A 1 -40.70 -14.24 -28.62
C MET A 1 -40.79 -12.73 -28.47
N PRO A 2 -40.82 -12.17 -27.25
CA PRO A 2 -40.80 -10.71 -27.10
C PRO A 2 -39.50 -10.14 -27.68
N HIS A 3 -39.57 -9.00 -28.36
CA HIS A 3 -38.40 -8.30 -28.88
C HIS A 3 -37.65 -7.63 -27.72
N PHE A 4 -36.31 -7.58 -27.79
CA PHE A 4 -35.49 -6.98 -26.71
C PHE A 4 -35.98 -5.56 -26.33
N TYR A 5 -36.24 -4.72 -27.32
CA TYR A 5 -36.70 -3.34 -27.11
C TYR A 5 -38.16 -3.21 -26.67
N SER A 6 -38.95 -4.30 -26.69
CA SER A 6 -40.31 -4.30 -26.12
C SER A 6 -40.33 -4.63 -24.62
N LEU A 7 -39.18 -4.99 -24.04
CA LEU A 7 -39.07 -5.29 -22.60
C LEU A 7 -38.90 -3.99 -21.79
N PRO A 8 -39.30 -3.95 -20.50
CA PRO A 8 -38.99 -2.83 -19.61
C PRO A 8 -37.48 -2.58 -19.50
N ALA A 9 -37.07 -1.33 -19.28
CA ALA A 9 -35.66 -0.94 -19.21
C ALA A 9 -34.86 -1.73 -18.15
N GLU A 10 -35.50 -2.12 -17.05
CA GLU A 10 -34.93 -2.97 -16.02
C GLU A 10 -34.54 -4.34 -16.58
N ILE A 11 -35.46 -4.99 -17.30
CA ILE A 11 -35.22 -6.30 -17.92
C ILE A 11 -34.16 -6.18 -19.03
N GLN A 12 -34.19 -5.11 -19.84
CA GLN A 12 -33.16 -4.84 -20.84
C GLN A 12 -31.77 -4.75 -20.18
N ASN A 13 -31.64 -3.97 -19.10
CA ASN A 13 -30.39 -3.83 -18.35
C ASN A 13 -29.95 -5.13 -17.67
N MET A 14 -30.88 -5.95 -17.16
CA MET A 14 -30.58 -7.28 -16.62
C MET A 14 -30.02 -8.20 -17.70
N ILE A 15 -30.60 -8.19 -18.90
CA ILE A 15 -30.09 -8.97 -20.05
C ILE A 15 -28.68 -8.50 -20.43
N LEU A 16 -28.46 -7.19 -20.57
CA LEU A 16 -27.13 -6.68 -20.89
C LEU A 16 -26.11 -6.96 -19.77
N GLY A 17 -26.56 -6.92 -18.51
CA GLY A 17 -25.77 -7.33 -17.34
C GLY A 17 -25.35 -8.78 -17.46
N PHE A 18 -26.29 -9.68 -17.76
CA PHE A 18 -25.99 -11.10 -17.98
C PHE A 18 -24.97 -11.29 -19.11
N VAL A 19 -25.13 -10.59 -20.25
CA VAL A 19 -24.16 -10.63 -21.36
C VAL A 19 -22.77 -10.17 -20.93
N ALA A 20 -22.69 -9.10 -20.12
CA ALA A 20 -21.43 -8.56 -19.62
C ALA A 20 -20.75 -9.46 -18.58
N ASP A 21 -21.54 -10.16 -17.75
CA ASP A 21 -21.06 -10.92 -16.59
C ASP A 21 -20.87 -12.42 -16.89
N THR A 22 -21.25 -12.89 -18.09
CA THR A 22 -21.07 -14.30 -18.48
C THR A 22 -19.57 -14.65 -18.61
N PRO A 23 -19.04 -15.61 -17.83
CA PRO A 23 -17.60 -15.88 -17.80
C PRO A 23 -17.04 -16.43 -19.12
N HIS A 24 -15.75 -16.15 -19.36
CA HIS A 24 -14.94 -16.72 -20.44
C HIS A 24 -14.49 -18.16 -20.14
N THR A 25 -15.37 -19.13 -19.90
CA THR A 25 -14.94 -20.52 -19.71
C THR A 25 -15.95 -21.56 -20.18
N THR A 26 -15.73 -22.09 -21.38
CA THR A 26 -15.74 -23.55 -21.62
C THR A 26 -14.58 -23.87 -22.56
N SER A 27 -13.83 -24.94 -22.27
CA SER A 27 -12.63 -25.38 -23.01
C SER A 27 -12.88 -25.81 -24.46
N SER A 28 -14.12 -25.72 -24.94
CA SER A 28 -14.56 -26.16 -26.27
C SER A 28 -15.13 -25.03 -27.15
N SER A 29 -15.13 -23.77 -26.69
CA SER A 29 -15.69 -22.63 -27.44
C SER A 29 -14.61 -21.63 -27.85
N PRO A 30 -14.71 -20.96 -29.01
CA PRO A 30 -13.80 -19.87 -29.36
C PRO A 30 -13.89 -18.75 -28.32
N PRO A 31 -12.78 -18.04 -28.02
CA PRO A 31 -12.77 -16.98 -27.01
C PRO A 31 -13.79 -15.90 -27.39
N LYS A 32 -14.78 -15.68 -26.52
CA LYS A 32 -15.77 -14.60 -26.70
C LYS A 32 -15.04 -13.25 -26.82
N PRO A 33 -15.48 -12.34 -27.72
CA PRO A 33 -14.92 -11.00 -27.80
C PRO A 33 -15.06 -10.27 -26.45
N GLY A 34 -14.13 -9.38 -26.13
CA GLY A 34 -14.26 -8.48 -24.97
C GLY A 34 -15.51 -7.61 -25.05
N LEU A 35 -15.80 -6.77 -24.04
CA LEU A 35 -17.06 -6.00 -24.02
C LEU A 35 -17.21 -4.99 -25.17
N ALA A 36 -16.11 -4.62 -25.84
CA ALA A 36 -16.07 -3.54 -26.82
C ALA A 36 -17.00 -3.71 -28.04
N PRO A 37 -17.13 -4.89 -28.69
CA PRO A 37 -18.01 -5.05 -29.85
C PRO A 37 -19.49 -4.88 -29.50
N TYR A 38 -19.90 -5.18 -28.26
CA TYR A 38 -21.27 -4.94 -27.83
C TYR A 38 -21.61 -3.44 -27.76
N ALA A 39 -20.62 -2.58 -27.56
CA ALA A 39 -20.82 -1.13 -27.59
C ALA A 39 -21.10 -0.57 -29.00
N CYS A 40 -20.98 -1.39 -30.05
CA CYS A 40 -21.23 -0.99 -31.44
C CYS A 40 -22.65 -1.31 -31.94
N VAL A 41 -23.50 -1.95 -31.13
CA VAL A 41 -24.84 -2.41 -31.54
C VAL A 41 -25.76 -1.22 -31.81
N ASP A 42 -25.99 -0.39 -30.79
CA ASP A 42 -26.77 0.85 -30.88
C ASP A 42 -26.39 1.83 -29.76
N LYS A 43 -27.08 2.96 -29.64
CA LYS A 43 -26.80 3.96 -28.60
C LYS A 43 -27.07 3.46 -27.17
N PHE A 44 -28.07 2.59 -26.98
CA PHE A 44 -28.44 2.07 -25.67
C PHE A 44 -27.36 1.09 -25.17
N TRP A 45 -26.99 0.13 -25.99
CA TRP A 45 -25.89 -0.80 -25.75
C TRP A 45 -24.56 -0.06 -25.60
N ASN A 46 -24.27 0.92 -26.48
CA ASN A 46 -23.09 1.76 -26.37
C ASN A 46 -22.98 2.40 -24.98
N SER A 47 -24.05 3.04 -24.51
CA SER A 47 -24.05 3.66 -23.18
C SER A 47 -23.84 2.66 -22.06
N PHE A 48 -24.50 1.50 -22.13
CA PHE A 48 -24.37 0.44 -21.13
C PHE A 48 -22.94 -0.12 -21.08
N PHE A 49 -22.41 -0.59 -22.20
CA PHE A 49 -21.10 -1.24 -22.25
C PHE A 49 -19.94 -0.25 -22.06
N GLU A 50 -20.00 0.96 -22.64
CA GLU A 50 -18.96 1.98 -22.39
C GLU A 50 -18.90 2.38 -20.92
N SER A 51 -20.04 2.48 -20.23
CA SER A 51 -20.06 2.79 -18.79
C SER A 51 -19.39 1.73 -17.92
N ARG A 52 -19.25 0.49 -18.40
CA ARG A 52 -18.51 -0.59 -17.73
C ARG A 52 -17.05 -0.62 -18.19
N THR A 53 -16.80 -0.54 -19.49
CA THR A 53 -15.46 -0.61 -20.08
C THR A 53 -14.57 0.56 -19.68
N PHE A 54 -15.11 1.79 -19.67
CA PHE A 54 -14.36 3.00 -19.32
C PHE A 54 -14.45 3.36 -17.84
N LYS A 55 -15.13 2.55 -17.01
CA LYS A 55 -15.19 2.79 -15.55
C LYS A 55 -13.81 2.69 -14.92
N ASN A 56 -13.05 1.68 -15.33
CA ASN A 56 -11.75 1.34 -14.77
C ASN A 56 -10.78 1.08 -15.93
N LEU A 57 -9.71 1.86 -16.02
CA LEU A 57 -8.67 1.67 -17.03
C LEU A 57 -7.35 1.30 -16.37
N THR A 58 -6.70 0.27 -16.91
CA THR A 58 -5.33 -0.10 -16.54
C THR A 58 -4.46 0.12 -17.77
N ILE A 59 -3.49 1.03 -17.65
CA ILE A 59 -2.65 1.46 -18.75
C ILE A 59 -1.17 1.35 -18.38
N THR A 60 -0.32 1.30 -19.40
CA THR A 60 1.13 1.46 -19.29
C THR A 60 1.55 2.78 -19.92
N GLN A 61 2.83 3.13 -19.77
CA GLN A 61 3.35 4.34 -20.41
C GLN A 61 3.21 4.33 -21.95
N ALA A 62 3.11 3.16 -22.59
CA ALA A 62 2.91 3.07 -24.04
C ALA A 62 1.48 3.40 -24.48
N ASP A 63 0.50 3.32 -23.57
CA ASP A 63 -0.91 3.53 -23.86
C ASP A 63 -1.35 4.99 -23.70
N ILE A 64 -0.54 5.83 -23.05
CA ILE A 64 -0.84 7.24 -22.75
C ILE A 64 -1.18 8.03 -24.02
N PRO A 65 -0.45 7.94 -25.14
CA PRO A 65 -0.82 8.66 -26.36
C PRO A 65 -2.20 8.25 -26.90
N SER A 66 -2.57 6.98 -26.76
CA SER A 66 -3.89 6.50 -27.19
C SER A 66 -5.01 6.91 -26.23
N LEU A 67 -4.69 7.16 -24.95
CA LEU A 67 -5.66 7.57 -23.93
C LEU A 67 -6.36 8.88 -24.33
N SER A 68 -5.61 9.88 -24.79
CA SER A 68 -6.16 11.19 -25.19
C SER A 68 -7.10 11.08 -26.39
N HIS A 69 -6.81 10.18 -27.33
CA HIS A 69 -7.64 9.94 -28.51
C HIS A 69 -8.90 9.11 -28.20
N ILE A 70 -8.80 8.11 -27.33
CA ILE A 70 -9.90 7.16 -27.07
C ILE A 70 -10.85 7.70 -26.00
N VAL A 71 -10.33 8.38 -24.97
CA VAL A 71 -11.10 8.88 -23.83
C VAL A 71 -11.53 10.33 -24.08
N GLY A 72 -12.45 10.50 -25.04
CA GLY A 72 -13.09 11.78 -25.32
C GLY A 72 -14.02 12.25 -24.19
N ARG A 73 -14.56 13.48 -24.31
CA ARG A 73 -15.31 14.18 -23.24
C ARG A 73 -16.36 13.31 -22.51
N ARG A 74 -17.21 12.59 -23.25
CA ARG A 74 -18.24 11.70 -22.65
C ARG A 74 -17.60 10.58 -21.81
N ARG A 75 -16.58 9.90 -22.33
CA ARG A 75 -15.92 8.77 -21.67
C ARG A 75 -15.10 9.19 -20.45
N ARG A 76 -14.53 10.41 -20.46
CA ARG A 76 -13.85 10.99 -19.28
C ARG A 76 -14.76 10.94 -18.06
N THR A 77 -16.04 11.32 -18.19
CA THR A 77 -17.00 11.33 -17.07
C THR A 77 -17.34 9.94 -16.49
N LEU A 78 -17.14 8.89 -17.29
CA LEU A 78 -17.37 7.50 -16.89
C LEU A 78 -16.24 6.96 -16.03
N LEU A 79 -15.02 7.50 -16.18
CA LEU A 79 -13.83 6.99 -15.52
C LEU A 79 -13.87 7.24 -14.02
N LYS A 80 -13.66 6.19 -13.24
CA LYS A 80 -13.61 6.21 -11.77
C LYS A 80 -12.25 5.80 -11.24
N HIS A 81 -11.55 4.94 -11.97
CA HIS A 81 -10.22 4.46 -11.59
C HIS A 81 -9.31 4.38 -12.80
N LEU A 82 -8.18 5.08 -12.75
CA LEU A 82 -7.10 5.00 -13.73
C LEU A 82 -5.85 4.46 -13.05
N TRP A 83 -5.41 3.27 -13.45
CA TRP A 83 -4.19 2.65 -12.95
C TRP A 83 -3.07 2.76 -13.97
N LEU A 84 -2.09 3.64 -13.74
CA LEU A 84 -0.86 3.72 -14.51
C LEU A 84 0.18 2.74 -13.97
N ARG A 85 0.65 1.84 -14.83
CA ARG A 85 1.69 0.87 -14.55
C ARG A 85 2.95 1.18 -15.35
N ILE A 86 3.95 1.74 -14.69
CA ILE A 86 5.23 2.09 -15.31
C ILE A 86 6.13 0.86 -15.30
N ALA A 87 6.45 0.37 -16.50
CA ALA A 87 7.44 -0.69 -16.68
C ALA A 87 8.85 -0.09 -16.82
N LEU A 88 9.72 -0.33 -15.84
CA LEU A 88 11.10 0.13 -15.88
C LEU A 88 11.94 -0.63 -16.93
N PRO A 89 12.99 -0.01 -17.52
CA PRO A 89 13.82 -0.67 -18.52
C PRO A 89 14.67 -1.79 -17.92
N LYS A 90 14.92 -2.85 -18.68
CA LYS A 90 15.78 -3.97 -18.25
C LYS A 90 17.23 -3.51 -18.01
N TYR A 91 17.81 -3.90 -16.89
CA TYR A 91 19.22 -3.68 -16.54
C TYR A 91 19.87 -4.94 -15.97
N GLY A 92 21.20 -4.93 -15.89
CA GLY A 92 21.99 -6.04 -15.37
C GLY A 92 21.88 -6.16 -13.85
N THR A 93 21.38 -7.30 -13.38
CA THR A 93 21.28 -7.65 -11.96
C THR A 93 22.40 -8.65 -11.62
N SER A 94 23.46 -8.19 -10.96
CA SER A 94 24.52 -9.07 -10.46
C SER A 94 24.22 -9.50 -9.02
N PRO A 95 24.38 -10.79 -8.66
CA PRO A 95 24.20 -11.25 -7.28
C PRO A 95 25.27 -10.69 -6.32
N CYS A 96 26.41 -10.24 -6.84
CA CYS A 96 27.51 -9.74 -6.00
C CYS A 96 27.53 -8.20 -5.90
N LYS A 97 26.50 -7.54 -6.41
CA LYS A 97 26.40 -6.08 -6.52
C LYS A 97 26.34 -5.41 -5.14
N ARG A 98 27.01 -4.26 -5.00
CA ARG A 98 27.06 -3.47 -3.76
C ARG A 98 26.45 -2.08 -3.90
N ASP A 99 26.31 -1.62 -5.13
CA ASP A 99 25.79 -0.31 -5.52
C ASP A 99 25.21 -0.38 -6.94
N GLU A 100 24.30 0.55 -7.28
CA GLU A 100 23.82 0.71 -8.65
C GLU A 100 24.64 1.76 -9.40
N LYS A 101 24.92 1.47 -10.68
CA LYS A 101 25.63 2.39 -11.54
C LYS A 101 24.78 3.65 -11.74
N PRO A 102 25.34 4.87 -11.62
CA PRO A 102 24.60 6.11 -11.82
C PRO A 102 23.81 6.16 -13.14
N LYS A 103 24.38 5.63 -14.23
CA LYS A 103 23.71 5.54 -15.54
C LYS A 103 22.45 4.67 -15.53
N VAL A 104 22.39 3.63 -14.70
CA VAL A 104 21.19 2.81 -14.56
C VAL A 104 20.12 3.60 -13.82
N ILE A 105 20.47 4.19 -12.66
CA ILE A 105 19.57 5.03 -11.86
C ILE A 105 18.93 6.12 -12.74
N TRP A 106 19.78 6.92 -13.40
CA TRP A 106 19.32 7.99 -14.30
C TRP A 106 18.35 7.50 -15.38
N ARG A 107 18.58 6.30 -15.95
CA ARG A 107 17.70 5.73 -16.96
C ARG A 107 16.36 5.26 -16.38
N LEU A 108 16.33 4.77 -15.14
CA LEU A 108 15.09 4.43 -14.44
C LEU A 108 14.28 5.71 -14.18
N ASP A 109 14.92 6.73 -13.60
CA ASP A 109 14.31 8.03 -13.30
C ASP A 109 13.84 8.74 -14.56
N THR A 110 14.55 8.60 -15.68
CA THR A 110 14.14 9.16 -16.98
C THR A 110 12.83 8.54 -17.47
N VAL A 111 12.68 7.21 -17.38
CA VAL A 111 11.44 6.54 -17.79
C VAL A 111 10.29 6.88 -16.83
N PHE A 112 10.57 6.91 -15.53
CA PHE A 112 9.61 7.34 -14.52
C PHE A 112 9.12 8.77 -14.79
N THR A 113 10.04 9.72 -14.90
CA THR A 113 9.79 11.14 -15.21
C THR A 113 8.90 11.30 -16.43
N ARG A 114 9.30 10.74 -17.57
CA ARG A 114 8.54 10.87 -18.83
C ARG A 114 7.14 10.29 -18.71
N SER A 115 7.01 9.11 -18.12
CA SER A 115 5.71 8.46 -17.97
C SER A 115 4.74 9.29 -17.12
N ILE A 116 5.25 9.95 -16.08
CA ILE A 116 4.45 10.84 -15.24
C ILE A 116 4.11 12.14 -15.98
N SER A 117 5.09 12.80 -16.60
CA SER A 117 4.88 14.02 -17.38
C SER A 117 3.84 13.82 -18.49
N ASP A 118 4.00 12.77 -19.32
CA ASP A 118 3.08 12.48 -20.43
C ASP A 118 1.64 12.22 -19.92
N LEU A 119 1.50 11.53 -18.78
CA LEU A 119 0.17 11.31 -18.19
C LEU A 119 -0.43 12.61 -17.66
N TRP A 120 0.37 13.44 -16.98
CA TRP A 120 -0.10 14.71 -16.45
C TRP A 120 -0.53 15.67 -17.56
N ASP A 121 0.22 15.74 -18.66
CA ASP A 121 -0.15 16.50 -19.85
C ASP A 121 -1.52 16.03 -20.37
N ALA A 122 -1.72 14.72 -20.52
CA ALA A 122 -2.99 14.16 -20.97
C ALA A 122 -4.16 14.42 -20.01
N LEU A 123 -3.93 14.37 -18.69
CA LEU A 123 -4.97 14.60 -17.68
C LEU A 123 -5.27 16.09 -17.45
N SER A 124 -4.33 16.99 -17.72
CA SER A 124 -4.51 18.43 -17.58
C SER A 124 -5.57 18.99 -18.53
N GLU A 125 -5.76 18.34 -19.68
CA GLU A 125 -6.81 18.68 -20.65
C GLU A 125 -8.24 18.28 -20.19
N TRP A 126 -8.35 17.60 -19.05
CA TRP A 126 -9.64 17.08 -18.59
C TRP A 126 -10.25 18.08 -17.62
N ASP A 127 -11.45 18.54 -17.96
CA ASP A 127 -12.24 19.40 -17.09
C ASP A 127 -12.92 18.57 -15.98
N SER A 128 -12.93 19.11 -14.77
CA SER A 128 -13.64 18.56 -13.62
C SER A 128 -15.15 18.83 -13.65
N THR A 129 -15.63 19.70 -14.55
CA THR A 129 -17.07 19.97 -14.70
C THR A 129 -17.85 18.70 -15.04
N GLY A 130 -18.82 18.36 -14.18
CA GLY A 130 -19.62 17.13 -14.31
C GLY A 130 -18.91 15.83 -13.90
N HIS A 131 -17.66 15.89 -13.44
CA HIS A 131 -16.92 14.73 -12.95
C HIS A 131 -17.05 14.58 -11.42
N LYS A 132 -17.44 13.39 -10.92
CA LYS A 132 -17.53 13.11 -9.47
C LYS A 132 -16.16 12.81 -8.81
N GLY A 133 -15.06 13.19 -9.46
CA GLY A 133 -13.70 12.76 -9.10
C GLY A 133 -13.30 11.36 -9.58
N MET A 134 -12.00 11.13 -9.70
CA MET A 134 -11.36 9.89 -10.15
C MET A 134 -10.25 9.46 -9.17
N THR A 135 -10.04 8.16 -9.03
CA THR A 135 -8.84 7.58 -8.42
C THR A 135 -7.73 7.44 -9.45
N LEU A 136 -6.59 8.07 -9.21
CA LEU A 136 -5.35 7.81 -9.92
C LEU A 136 -4.51 6.85 -9.09
N GLU A 137 -4.34 5.63 -9.58
CA GLU A 137 -3.44 4.64 -9.00
C GLU A 137 -2.11 4.61 -9.77
N LEU A 138 -1.01 4.64 -9.03
CA LEU A 138 0.34 4.53 -9.59
C LEU A 138 1.00 3.23 -9.15
N GLY A 139 1.56 2.50 -10.11
CA GLY A 139 2.45 1.37 -9.83
C GLY A 139 3.67 1.37 -10.72
N VAL A 140 4.82 1.00 -10.14
CA VAL A 140 6.10 0.93 -10.84
C VAL A 140 6.71 -0.45 -10.61
N PHE A 141 7.13 -1.10 -11.68
CA PHE A 141 7.74 -2.43 -11.61
C PHE A 141 8.91 -2.56 -12.58
N SER A 142 9.91 -3.38 -12.24
CA SER A 142 10.98 -3.73 -13.18
C SER A 142 10.81 -5.17 -13.67
N PRO A 143 10.82 -5.41 -14.99
CA PRO A 143 10.94 -6.76 -15.54
C PRO A 143 12.23 -7.48 -15.07
N SER A 144 13.26 -6.73 -14.67
CA SER A 144 14.50 -7.29 -14.12
C SER A 144 14.34 -7.85 -12.70
N ASP A 145 13.31 -7.45 -11.95
CA ASP A 145 13.06 -7.95 -10.57
C ASP A 145 12.76 -9.44 -10.54
N TRP A 146 12.23 -9.92 -11.66
CA TRP A 146 11.78 -11.29 -11.86
C TRP A 146 12.71 -12.08 -12.80
N ALA A 147 13.73 -11.43 -13.36
CA ALA A 147 14.65 -12.03 -14.32
C ALA A 147 15.53 -13.12 -13.69
N SER A 148 15.70 -13.09 -12.37
CA SER A 148 16.32 -14.16 -11.60
C SER A 148 15.24 -15.05 -10.95
N PHE A 149 15.49 -16.37 -10.95
CA PHE A 149 14.77 -17.46 -10.29
C PHE A 149 13.23 -17.61 -10.42
N MET A 150 12.42 -16.56 -10.50
CA MET A 150 10.99 -16.54 -10.20
C MET A 150 10.08 -16.05 -11.35
N SER A 151 10.56 -16.05 -12.59
CA SER A 151 9.82 -15.54 -13.76
C SER A 151 8.40 -16.13 -13.96
N HIS A 152 8.16 -17.37 -13.52
CA HIS A 152 6.83 -18.01 -13.60
C HIS A 152 5.97 -17.82 -12.34
N ALA A 153 6.58 -17.37 -11.25
CA ALA A 153 6.01 -17.31 -9.90
C ALA A 153 5.41 -15.92 -9.57
N CYS A 154 5.89 -14.88 -10.24
CA CYS A 154 5.51 -13.48 -10.05
C CYS A 154 5.14 -12.82 -11.38
N SER A 155 4.03 -13.26 -11.98
CA SER A 155 3.57 -12.60 -13.21
C SER A 155 2.78 -11.34 -12.84
N VAL A 156 3.32 -10.18 -13.22
CA VAL A 156 2.61 -8.90 -13.07
C VAL A 156 1.27 -8.91 -13.82
N GLN A 157 1.15 -9.74 -14.85
CA GLN A 157 -0.08 -9.93 -15.61
C GLN A 157 -1.20 -10.62 -14.81
N GLN A 158 -0.86 -11.59 -13.96
CA GLN A 158 -1.85 -12.23 -13.09
C GLN A 158 -2.40 -11.23 -12.07
N ASP A 159 -1.55 -10.36 -11.50
CA ASP A 159 -2.00 -9.31 -10.58
C ASP A 159 -2.98 -8.34 -11.26
N VAL A 160 -2.72 -7.97 -12.51
CA VAL A 160 -3.62 -7.13 -13.31
C VAL A 160 -4.98 -7.77 -13.47
N GLU A 161 -5.03 -9.06 -13.79
CA GLU A 161 -6.30 -9.76 -14.02
C GLU A 161 -7.13 -9.88 -12.74
N LEU A 162 -6.49 -10.23 -11.63
CA LEU A 162 -7.14 -10.29 -10.32
C LEU A 162 -7.65 -8.92 -9.86
N TYR A 163 -6.91 -7.86 -10.18
CA TYR A 163 -7.31 -6.51 -9.81
C TYR A 163 -8.46 -5.99 -10.68
N LYS A 164 -8.50 -6.34 -11.97
CA LYS A 164 -9.66 -6.07 -12.83
C LYS A 164 -10.92 -6.74 -12.29
N GLN A 165 -10.81 -7.98 -11.81
CA GLN A 165 -11.91 -8.68 -11.14
C GLN A 165 -12.34 -7.94 -9.88
N TYR A 166 -11.40 -7.53 -9.01
CA TYR A 166 -11.69 -6.73 -7.81
C TYR A 166 -12.42 -5.42 -8.14
N LEU A 167 -11.94 -4.67 -9.14
CA LEU A 167 -12.53 -3.40 -9.55
C LEU A 167 -13.94 -3.55 -10.14
N THR A 168 -14.30 -4.76 -10.58
CA THR A 168 -15.62 -5.09 -11.12
C THR A 168 -16.56 -5.60 -10.04
N SER A 169 -16.10 -6.52 -9.17
CA SER A 169 -16.92 -7.18 -8.15
C SER A 169 -16.97 -6.44 -6.81
N GLY A 170 -15.96 -5.62 -6.51
CA GLY A 170 -15.72 -5.05 -5.17
C GLY A 170 -15.23 -6.06 -4.13
N SER A 171 -15.02 -7.32 -4.52
CA SER A 171 -14.58 -8.39 -3.63
C SER A 171 -13.09 -8.71 -3.85
N ALA A 172 -12.39 -8.97 -2.75
CA ALA A 172 -10.98 -9.36 -2.73
C ALA A 172 -10.78 -10.87 -2.45
N GLU A 173 -11.85 -11.67 -2.42
CA GLU A 173 -11.82 -13.11 -2.12
C GLU A 173 -10.88 -13.90 -3.06
N GLN A 174 -10.78 -13.51 -4.33
CA GLN A 174 -9.86 -14.14 -5.30
C GLN A 174 -8.39 -14.04 -4.89
N TYR A 175 -8.04 -13.10 -4.01
CA TYR A 175 -6.69 -12.98 -3.45
C TYR A 175 -6.45 -13.92 -2.28
N GLU A 176 -7.47 -14.51 -1.64
CA GLU A 176 -7.30 -15.48 -0.55
C GLU A 176 -6.62 -16.78 -1.01
N ALA A 177 -6.80 -17.13 -2.28
CA ALA A 177 -6.19 -18.31 -2.88
C ALA A 177 -4.72 -18.08 -3.29
N ILE A 178 -4.19 -16.87 -3.12
CA ILE A 178 -2.89 -16.46 -3.65
C ILE A 178 -2.01 -15.97 -2.51
N GLY A 179 -0.78 -16.47 -2.46
CA GLY A 179 0.21 -16.04 -1.47
C GLY A 179 0.55 -14.55 -1.56
N ASP A 180 1.15 -14.03 -0.49
CA ASP A 180 1.63 -12.65 -0.40
C ASP A 180 2.66 -12.36 -1.52
N VAL A 181 2.72 -11.11 -2.00
CA VAL A 181 3.59 -10.66 -3.09
C VAL A 181 5.08 -10.90 -2.85
N HIS A 182 5.50 -10.93 -1.58
CA HIS A 182 6.90 -11.17 -1.20
C HIS A 182 7.21 -12.65 -0.93
N TRP A 183 6.20 -13.53 -0.97
CA TRP A 183 6.35 -14.94 -0.65
C TRP A 183 7.34 -15.69 -1.54
N PRO A 184 7.39 -15.44 -2.86
CA PRO A 184 8.37 -16.10 -3.72
C PRO A 184 9.82 -15.77 -3.30
N TYR A 185 10.05 -14.56 -2.78
CA TYR A 185 11.35 -14.15 -2.23
C TYR A 185 11.67 -14.86 -0.91
N ILE A 186 10.68 -15.11 -0.05
CA ILE A 186 10.86 -15.95 1.16
C ILE A 186 11.30 -17.35 0.78
N ALA A 187 10.62 -17.99 -0.18
CA ALA A 187 10.99 -19.32 -0.65
C ALA A 187 12.41 -19.35 -1.20
N MET A 188 12.78 -18.35 -2.02
CA MET A 188 14.15 -18.19 -2.53
C MET A 188 15.18 -18.03 -1.40
N HIS A 189 14.90 -17.18 -0.40
CA HIS A 189 15.79 -16.98 0.75
C HIS A 189 16.02 -18.27 1.56
N ARG A 190 15.00 -19.12 1.67
CA ARG A 190 15.06 -20.42 2.34
C ARG A 190 15.83 -21.47 1.54
N THR A 191 15.68 -21.52 0.22
CA THR A 191 16.47 -22.43 -0.63
C THR A 191 17.98 -22.16 -0.53
N PHE A 192 18.41 -20.91 -0.30
CA PHE A 192 19.83 -20.61 -0.11
C PHE A 192 20.36 -20.86 1.31
N ASN A 193 19.68 -21.68 2.13
CA ASN A 193 20.17 -21.95 3.47
C ASN A 193 21.51 -22.72 3.42
N PRO A 194 22.55 -22.33 4.18
CA PRO A 194 23.89 -22.92 4.08
C PRO A 194 23.93 -24.44 4.30
N GLY A 195 22.98 -24.98 5.09
CA GLY A 195 22.84 -26.41 5.33
C GLY A 195 22.53 -27.25 4.08
N GLN A 196 22.15 -26.63 2.95
CA GLN A 196 21.96 -27.30 1.66
C GLN A 196 23.23 -27.28 0.77
N GLY A 197 24.35 -26.71 1.23
CA GLY A 197 25.64 -26.74 0.53
C GLY A 197 25.74 -25.87 -0.73
N LEU A 198 24.74 -25.03 -1.03
CA LEU A 198 24.66 -24.24 -2.27
C LEU A 198 25.49 -22.95 -2.25
N LEU A 199 25.59 -22.28 -1.09
CA LEU A 199 26.33 -21.04 -0.89
C LEU A 199 26.93 -21.02 0.52
N THR A 200 28.10 -20.42 0.67
CA THR A 200 28.64 -20.06 1.99
C THR A 200 27.78 -18.97 2.65
N THR A 201 27.88 -18.81 3.97
CA THR A 201 27.16 -17.75 4.71
C THR A 201 27.47 -16.35 4.17
N ALA A 202 28.72 -16.09 3.79
CA ALA A 202 29.13 -14.80 3.23
C ALA A 202 28.53 -14.56 1.83
N GLU A 203 28.61 -15.55 0.94
CA GLU A 203 28.01 -15.47 -0.40
C GLU A 203 26.48 -15.29 -0.31
N ARG A 204 25.81 -16.01 0.59
CA ARG A 204 24.36 -15.86 0.81
C ARG A 204 24.02 -14.44 1.24
N LYS A 205 24.76 -13.88 2.21
CA LYS A 205 24.53 -12.51 2.70
C LYS A 205 24.68 -11.50 1.56
N GLN A 206 25.74 -11.61 0.77
CA GLN A 206 25.99 -10.72 -0.37
C GLN A 206 24.92 -10.86 -1.47
N HIS A 207 24.58 -12.10 -1.85
CA HIS A 207 23.53 -12.38 -2.82
C HIS A 207 22.19 -11.76 -2.42
N TRP A 208 21.85 -11.94 -1.15
CA TRP A 208 20.58 -11.46 -0.63
C TRP A 208 20.54 -9.94 -0.55
N PHE A 209 21.62 -9.30 -0.10
CA PHE A 209 21.75 -7.85 -0.11
C PHE A 209 21.50 -7.26 -1.51
N ALA A 210 22.14 -7.83 -2.54
CA ALA A 210 21.93 -7.39 -3.91
C ALA A 210 20.49 -7.65 -4.39
N THR A 211 19.89 -8.77 -3.99
CA THR A 211 18.51 -9.14 -4.38
C THR A 211 17.48 -8.18 -3.79
N THR A 212 17.57 -7.89 -2.49
CA THR A 212 16.68 -6.92 -1.83
C THR A 212 16.79 -5.54 -2.48
N ASN A 213 18.01 -5.03 -2.69
CA ASN A 213 18.21 -3.71 -3.29
C ASN A 213 17.81 -3.67 -4.77
N ASN A 214 17.95 -4.79 -5.50
CA ASN A 214 17.39 -4.89 -6.84
C ASN A 214 15.86 -4.82 -6.82
N LEU A 215 15.18 -5.44 -5.84
CA LEU A 215 13.72 -5.47 -5.72
C LEU A 215 13.11 -4.14 -5.27
N LEU A 216 13.58 -3.61 -4.14
CA LEU A 216 13.06 -2.37 -3.56
C LEU A 216 13.55 -1.13 -4.32
N GLY A 217 14.74 -1.23 -4.90
CA GLY A 217 15.44 -0.13 -5.56
C GLY A 217 16.69 0.23 -4.77
N TRP A 218 17.82 0.31 -5.47
CA TRP A 218 19.09 0.79 -4.88
C TRP A 218 19.02 2.25 -4.47
N LYS A 219 18.13 3.01 -5.14
CA LYS A 219 17.63 4.30 -4.73
C LYS A 219 16.13 4.34 -5.06
N PRO A 220 15.32 5.04 -4.26
CA PRO A 220 13.95 5.35 -4.65
C PRO A 220 13.91 6.12 -5.97
N LEU A 221 12.89 5.90 -6.80
CA LEU A 221 12.68 6.67 -8.03
C LEU A 221 12.48 8.15 -7.68
N ASP A 222 13.11 9.02 -8.45
CA ASP A 222 12.87 10.46 -8.40
C ASP A 222 12.69 11.04 -9.81
N PHE A 223 12.30 12.30 -9.88
CA PHE A 223 12.35 13.04 -11.13
C PHE A 223 13.80 13.34 -11.52
N THR A 224 14.09 13.36 -12.82
CA THR A 224 15.38 13.84 -13.30
C THR A 224 15.52 15.35 -13.05
N ASP A 225 16.76 15.82 -12.86
CA ASP A 225 17.05 17.24 -12.52
C ASP A 225 16.47 18.26 -13.53
N ASN A 226 16.22 17.83 -14.76
CA ASN A 226 15.66 18.63 -15.84
C ASN A 226 14.15 18.43 -16.06
N ALA A 227 13.45 17.75 -15.14
CA ALA A 227 12.03 17.52 -15.26
C ALA A 227 11.26 18.85 -15.20
N ALA A 228 10.47 19.12 -16.23
CA ALA A 228 9.56 20.26 -16.25
C ALA A 228 8.55 20.20 -15.09
N GLU A 229 7.94 21.34 -14.79
CA GLU A 229 6.82 21.37 -13.86
C GLU A 229 5.62 20.61 -14.40
N LEU A 230 4.90 19.93 -13.52
CA LEU A 230 3.72 19.17 -13.90
C LEU A 230 2.52 20.12 -14.02
N PRO A 231 1.74 20.06 -15.12
CA PRO A 231 0.55 20.89 -15.26
C PRO A 231 -0.50 20.55 -14.19
N PRO A 232 -1.34 21.51 -13.78
CA PRO A 232 -2.38 21.25 -12.80
C PRO A 232 -3.43 20.27 -13.34
N VAL A 233 -3.83 19.32 -12.49
CA VAL A 233 -4.86 18.32 -12.79
C VAL A 233 -5.99 18.45 -11.78
N SER A 234 -7.24 18.58 -12.26
CA SER A 234 -8.42 18.82 -11.43
C SER A 234 -9.38 17.62 -11.31
N VAL A 235 -9.19 16.58 -12.12
CA VAL A 235 -10.09 15.41 -12.16
C VAL A 235 -9.77 14.34 -11.12
N VAL A 236 -8.56 14.35 -10.55
CA VAL A 236 -8.10 13.37 -9.57
C VAL A 236 -8.50 13.79 -8.16
N THR A 237 -9.33 12.99 -7.50
CA THR A 237 -9.76 13.21 -6.11
C THR A 237 -9.15 12.21 -5.14
N LYS A 238 -8.61 11.09 -5.64
CA LYS A 238 -7.89 10.11 -4.83
C LYS A 238 -6.58 9.72 -5.52
N PHE A 239 -5.48 9.81 -4.79
CA PHE A 239 -4.17 9.30 -5.20
C PHE A 239 -3.87 8.01 -4.43
N LEU A 240 -3.55 6.94 -5.16
CA LEU A 240 -3.35 5.61 -4.59
C LEU A 240 -2.03 5.00 -5.04
N VAL A 241 -1.24 4.51 -4.09
CA VAL A 241 -0.13 3.57 -4.31
C VAL A 241 -0.39 2.36 -3.45
N ARG A 242 -0.48 1.17 -4.05
CA ARG A 242 -0.71 -0.07 -3.33
C ARG A 242 0.58 -0.85 -3.07
N ARG A 243 0.58 -1.63 -2.00
CA ARG A 243 1.66 -2.46 -1.47
C ARG A 243 2.18 -3.51 -2.45
N GLN A 244 1.42 -3.89 -3.48
CA GLN A 244 1.87 -4.88 -4.46
C GLN A 244 3.10 -4.41 -5.25
N GLN A 245 3.40 -3.10 -5.22
CA GLN A 245 4.54 -2.50 -5.90
C GLN A 245 5.71 -2.38 -4.93
N PHE A 246 6.86 -2.96 -5.29
CA PHE A 246 8.07 -2.93 -4.47
C PHE A 246 8.94 -1.70 -4.71
N ARG A 247 8.76 -1.02 -5.84
CA ARG A 247 9.60 0.11 -6.23
C ARG A 247 9.30 1.32 -5.37
N GLU A 248 10.30 1.73 -4.61
CA GLU A 248 10.22 2.94 -3.80
C GLU A 248 10.16 4.19 -4.67
N ILE A 249 9.32 5.14 -4.29
CA ILE A 249 9.25 6.49 -4.87
C ILE A 249 9.72 7.47 -3.79
N TYR A 250 10.63 8.37 -4.14
CA TYR A 250 11.15 9.33 -3.19
C TYR A 250 10.09 10.39 -2.85
N PRO A 251 10.06 10.94 -1.61
CA PRO A 251 9.02 11.87 -1.21
C PRO A 251 8.99 13.16 -2.03
N THR A 252 10.11 13.61 -2.57
CA THR A 252 10.21 14.77 -3.47
C THR A 252 9.41 14.54 -4.75
N ALA A 253 9.54 13.37 -5.39
CA ALA A 253 8.72 13.00 -6.53
C ALA A 253 7.23 12.90 -6.19
N LEU A 254 6.89 12.30 -5.04
CA LEU A 254 5.51 12.29 -4.56
C LEU A 254 4.98 13.71 -4.37
N ASN A 255 5.77 14.62 -3.81
CA ASN A 255 5.37 16.01 -3.62
C ASN A 255 5.07 16.69 -4.96
N LYS A 256 5.95 16.56 -5.96
CA LYS A 256 5.75 17.15 -7.29
C LYS A 256 4.46 16.68 -7.96
N MET A 257 4.12 15.40 -7.81
CA MET A 257 2.84 14.87 -8.28
C MET A 257 1.67 15.41 -7.45
N LEU A 258 1.75 15.37 -6.13
CA LEU A 258 0.63 15.74 -5.26
C LEU A 258 0.28 17.24 -5.35
N GLU A 259 1.27 18.14 -5.43
CA GLU A 259 1.03 19.58 -5.51
C GLU A 259 0.30 20.01 -6.79
N SER A 260 0.46 19.25 -7.88
CA SER A 260 -0.23 19.50 -9.14
C SER A 260 -1.65 18.94 -9.16
N LEU A 261 -2.04 18.10 -8.20
CA LEU A 261 -3.42 17.57 -8.09
C LEU A 261 -4.32 18.53 -7.29
N SER A 262 -4.86 19.53 -7.98
CA SER A 262 -5.67 20.62 -7.37
C SER A 262 -6.95 20.18 -6.64
N ALA A 263 -7.49 18.99 -6.94
CA ALA A 263 -8.74 18.49 -6.37
C ALA A 263 -8.56 17.25 -5.49
N VAL A 264 -7.32 16.84 -5.16
CA VAL A 264 -7.07 15.62 -4.39
C VAL A 264 -7.60 15.74 -2.97
N GLN A 265 -8.42 14.79 -2.54
CA GLN A 265 -9.03 14.75 -1.21
C GLN A 265 -8.53 13.57 -0.38
N ASP A 266 -8.16 12.46 -1.03
CA ASP A 266 -7.68 11.24 -0.37
C ASP A 266 -6.31 10.85 -0.92
N ILE A 267 -5.32 10.75 -0.04
CA ILE A 267 -3.97 10.28 -0.36
C ILE A 267 -3.74 8.98 0.41
N HIS A 268 -3.56 7.90 -0.33
CA HIS A 268 -3.33 6.57 0.22
C HIS A 268 -2.04 6.00 -0.37
N VAL A 269 -0.99 5.91 0.45
CA VAL A 269 0.33 5.41 0.04
C VAL A 269 0.75 4.23 0.89
N GLU A 270 0.79 3.06 0.26
CA GLU A 270 1.35 1.84 0.81
C GLU A 270 2.69 1.56 0.15
N ARG A 271 3.76 1.50 0.94
CA ARG A 271 5.12 1.28 0.46
C ARG A 271 5.81 0.17 1.23
N TRP A 272 6.87 -0.35 0.65
CA TRP A 272 7.85 -1.12 1.40
C TRP A 272 8.84 -0.14 2.03
N ARG A 273 9.44 -0.47 3.17
CA ARG A 273 10.50 0.38 3.73
C ARG A 273 11.81 0.10 3.01
N CYS A 274 12.71 1.08 2.95
CA CYS A 274 13.97 0.92 2.23
C CYS A 274 14.77 -0.30 2.72
N ALA A 275 15.56 -0.89 1.84
CA ALA A 275 16.38 -2.06 2.17
C ALA A 275 17.27 -1.79 3.39
N GLU A 276 17.81 -0.57 3.47
CA GLU A 276 18.73 -0.13 4.50
C GLU A 276 18.13 0.99 5.37
N SER A 277 18.44 0.97 6.67
CA SER A 277 17.91 1.94 7.64
C SER A 277 18.37 3.38 7.40
N HIS A 278 19.54 3.58 6.76
CA HIS A 278 20.06 4.91 6.46
C HIS A 278 19.27 5.58 5.33
N ASP A 279 18.91 4.83 4.28
CA ASP A 279 18.03 5.29 3.21
C ASP A 279 16.62 5.55 3.73
N GLU A 280 16.11 4.69 4.60
CA GLU A 280 14.81 4.89 5.23
C GLU A 280 14.78 6.16 6.09
N LYS A 281 15.86 6.49 6.80
CA LYS A 281 16.00 7.77 7.51
C LYS A 281 15.97 8.96 6.56
N ALA A 282 16.67 8.88 5.43
CA ALA A 282 16.67 9.94 4.42
C ALA A 282 15.25 10.14 3.84
N TRP A 283 14.58 9.04 3.51
CA TRP A 283 13.20 9.05 3.06
C TRP A 283 12.27 9.71 4.11
N CYS A 284 12.32 9.28 5.37
CA CYS A 284 11.49 9.85 6.43
C CYS A 284 11.77 11.33 6.71
N LYS A 285 13.02 11.80 6.48
CA LYS A 285 13.36 13.22 6.60
C LYS A 285 12.64 14.05 5.54
N GLU A 286 12.65 13.62 4.29
CA GLU A 286 11.96 14.35 3.21
C GLU A 286 10.43 14.19 3.27
N ALA A 287 9.94 13.05 3.76
CA ALA A 287 8.52 12.79 3.97
C ALA A 287 7.82 13.82 4.88
N GLN A 288 8.58 14.50 5.76
CA GLN A 288 8.08 15.62 6.57
C GLN A 288 7.52 16.75 5.71
N LYS A 289 8.20 17.06 4.60
CA LYS A 289 7.76 18.10 3.68
C LYS A 289 6.52 17.62 2.94
N THR A 290 6.63 16.50 2.25
CA THR A 290 5.57 15.95 1.39
C THR A 290 4.25 15.68 2.11
N PHE A 291 4.29 15.00 3.26
CA PHE A 291 3.08 14.55 3.95
C PHE A 291 2.71 15.40 5.18
N GLY A 292 3.50 16.43 5.47
CA GLY A 292 3.22 17.37 6.54
C GLY A 292 3.07 18.77 6.01
N MET A 293 4.19 19.39 5.65
CA MET A 293 4.26 20.83 5.37
C MET A 293 3.64 21.25 4.03
N LEU A 294 3.64 20.36 3.04
CA LEU A 294 3.29 20.65 1.64
C LEU A 294 2.08 19.84 1.13
N LEU A 295 1.28 19.28 2.04
CA LEU A 295 0.04 18.61 1.65
C LEU A 295 -0.88 19.59 0.90
N PRO A 296 -1.49 19.17 -0.23
CA PRO A 296 -2.46 20.01 -0.93
C PRO A 296 -3.61 20.44 0.00
N PRO A 297 -4.06 21.71 -0.04
CA PRO A 297 -5.10 22.22 0.86
C PRO A 297 -6.45 21.50 0.75
N SER A 298 -6.72 20.83 -0.37
CA SER A 298 -7.95 20.05 -0.62
C SER A 298 -7.98 18.70 0.11
N VAL A 299 -6.85 18.24 0.66
CA VAL A 299 -6.72 16.91 1.28
C VAL A 299 -7.52 16.85 2.58
N LYS A 300 -8.32 15.79 2.69
CA LYS A 300 -9.14 15.46 3.86
C LYS A 300 -8.72 14.14 4.51
N SER A 301 -8.12 13.24 3.73
CA SER A 301 -7.71 11.90 4.15
C SER A 301 -6.25 11.65 3.79
N LEU A 302 -5.48 11.20 4.78
CA LEU A 302 -4.10 10.73 4.59
C LEU A 302 -3.93 9.35 5.23
N THR A 303 -3.59 8.37 4.39
CA THR A 303 -3.20 7.02 4.80
C THR A 303 -1.78 6.74 4.34
N LEU A 304 -0.86 6.49 5.28
CA LEU A 304 0.50 6.04 5.01
C LEU A 304 0.74 4.69 5.67
N TYR A 305 1.19 3.71 4.88
CA TYR A 305 1.52 2.38 5.36
C TYR A 305 2.97 2.02 4.97
N GLY A 306 3.84 1.82 5.95
CA GLY A 306 5.25 1.46 5.76
C GLY A 306 5.53 -0.01 6.06
N ASP A 307 5.54 -0.86 5.04
CA ASP A 307 5.64 -2.31 5.23
C ASP A 307 7.08 -2.83 5.35
N THR A 308 7.26 -3.88 6.14
CA THR A 308 8.54 -4.58 6.29
C THR A 308 8.39 -6.08 6.20
N SER A 309 9.49 -6.76 5.90
CA SER A 309 9.63 -8.20 6.00
C SER A 309 11.00 -8.50 6.60
N SER A 310 11.04 -9.38 7.60
CA SER A 310 12.28 -9.78 8.29
C SER A 310 13.33 -10.39 7.37
N ILE A 311 12.91 -10.87 6.19
CA ILE A 311 13.83 -11.31 5.14
C ILE A 311 14.38 -10.13 4.34
N LEU A 312 13.57 -9.15 3.96
CA LEU A 312 13.97 -8.06 3.07
C LEU A 312 14.77 -7.00 3.84
N GLN A 313 14.26 -6.54 4.98
CA GLN A 313 14.90 -5.55 5.84
C GLN A 313 15.55 -6.24 7.03
N LYS A 314 16.88 -6.10 7.16
CA LYS A 314 17.68 -6.68 8.26
C LYS A 314 17.96 -5.70 9.39
N TRP A 315 17.10 -4.69 9.54
CA TRP A 315 17.18 -3.65 10.54
C TRP A 315 15.83 -3.51 11.27
N GLU A 316 15.87 -3.01 12.51
CA GLU A 316 14.72 -2.81 13.37
C GLU A 316 14.11 -1.41 13.20
N ALA A 317 12.79 -1.26 13.35
CA ALA A 317 12.08 0.01 13.19
C ALA A 317 12.73 1.19 13.93
N LYS A 318 13.21 0.97 15.17
CA LYS A 318 13.92 1.97 15.99
C LYS A 318 15.18 2.54 15.30
N GLN A 319 15.87 1.73 14.50
CA GLN A 319 17.08 2.15 13.77
C GLN A 319 16.78 3.13 12.63
N ALA A 320 15.54 3.17 12.14
CA ALA A 320 15.09 4.09 11.09
C ALA A 320 14.07 5.14 11.58
N THR A 321 13.83 5.21 12.90
CA THR A 321 12.85 6.12 13.47
C THR A 321 13.31 7.58 13.31
N VAL A 322 12.42 8.41 12.76
CA VAL A 322 12.63 9.85 12.62
C VAL A 322 11.56 10.56 13.45
N VAL A 323 11.89 10.88 14.70
CA VAL A 323 10.97 11.53 15.66
C VAL A 323 10.35 12.81 15.08
N SER A 324 11.12 13.56 14.28
CA SER A 324 10.65 14.78 13.65
C SER A 324 9.53 14.56 12.63
N LEU A 325 9.43 13.36 12.02
CA LEU A 325 8.30 13.00 11.15
C LEU A 325 6.99 12.94 11.94
N ALA A 326 6.96 12.24 13.07
CA ALA A 326 5.79 12.19 13.94
C ALA A 326 5.37 13.59 14.44
N LYS A 327 6.35 14.42 14.82
CA LYS A 327 6.10 15.81 15.23
C LYS A 327 5.51 16.65 14.10
N THR A 328 6.05 16.53 12.90
CA THR A 328 5.61 17.27 11.71
C THR A 328 4.19 16.85 11.33
N LEU A 329 3.92 15.55 11.24
CA LEU A 329 2.57 15.06 10.96
C LEU A 329 1.58 15.59 11.99
N ARG A 330 1.86 15.48 13.30
CA ARG A 330 1.01 16.06 14.35
C ARG A 330 0.72 17.56 14.11
N GLN A 331 1.74 18.34 13.76
CA GLN A 331 1.62 19.79 13.63
C GLN A 331 0.86 20.25 12.38
N TYR A 332 1.04 19.57 11.25
CA TYR A 332 0.58 20.07 9.95
C TYR A 332 -0.65 19.34 9.39
N THR A 333 -1.03 18.17 9.92
CA THR A 333 -2.23 17.44 9.45
C THR A 333 -3.52 17.78 10.21
N ARG A 334 -3.56 18.93 10.89
CA ARG A 334 -4.70 19.34 11.76
C ARG A 334 -6.02 19.59 11.05
N ASN A 335 -5.96 19.86 9.75
CA ASN A 335 -7.15 20.13 8.93
C ASN A 335 -7.82 18.86 8.40
N LEU A 336 -7.16 17.70 8.51
CA LEU A 336 -7.66 16.43 7.99
C LEU A 336 -8.87 15.93 8.76
N GLU A 337 -9.74 15.20 8.06
CA GLU A 337 -10.85 14.43 8.62
C GLU A 337 -10.44 13.00 8.97
N TYR A 338 -9.49 12.42 8.22
CA TYR A 338 -9.01 11.05 8.40
C TYR A 338 -7.48 11.00 8.37
N LEU A 339 -6.88 10.39 9.40
CA LEU A 339 -5.44 10.18 9.47
C LEU A 339 -5.12 8.75 9.91
N SER A 340 -4.46 8.00 9.04
CA SER A 340 -3.95 6.66 9.33
C SER A 340 -2.46 6.58 9.02
N ILE A 341 -1.62 6.33 10.02
CA ILE A 341 -0.18 6.18 9.83
C ILE A 341 0.29 4.89 10.49
N SER A 342 0.65 3.91 9.67
CA SER A 342 0.97 2.55 10.10
C SER A 342 2.42 2.20 9.76
N HIS A 343 3.16 1.73 10.77
CA HIS A 343 4.54 1.24 10.70
C HIS A 343 5.59 2.22 10.13
N LEU A 344 5.24 3.52 10.03
CA LEU A 344 6.13 4.60 9.59
C LEU A 344 6.55 5.52 10.74
N ILE A 345 5.67 5.77 11.69
CA ILE A 345 5.95 6.48 12.95
C ILE A 345 5.45 5.65 14.13
N ASP A 346 5.98 5.93 15.33
CA ASP A 346 5.41 5.42 16.56
C ASP A 346 4.39 6.41 17.14
N ALA A 347 3.20 5.93 17.51
CA ALA A 347 2.18 6.71 18.19
C ALA A 347 2.71 7.37 19.47
N LYS A 348 3.69 6.76 20.15
CA LYS A 348 4.43 7.36 21.28
C LYS A 348 4.95 8.75 20.95
N GLU A 349 5.62 8.89 19.81
CA GLU A 349 6.25 10.16 19.41
C GLU A 349 5.24 11.15 18.85
N PHE A 350 4.18 10.66 18.21
CA PHE A 350 3.05 11.49 17.77
C PHE A 350 2.34 12.09 19.00
N LEU A 351 2.01 11.28 19.99
CA LEU A 351 1.28 11.65 21.20
C LEU A 351 2.17 12.23 22.31
N ARG A 352 3.49 12.33 22.11
CA ARG A 352 4.46 12.75 23.13
C ARG A 352 4.05 13.96 23.97
N PRO A 353 3.48 15.06 23.42
CA PRO A 353 3.07 16.22 24.22
C PRO A 353 1.91 15.96 25.21
N PHE A 354 1.18 14.87 25.01
CA PHE A 354 0.02 14.48 25.82
C PHE A 354 0.36 13.46 26.91
N TRP A 355 1.62 13.03 27.01
CA TRP A 355 2.04 12.06 28.02
C TRP A 355 1.78 12.56 29.44
N PRO A 356 1.42 11.68 30.41
CA PRO A 356 1.12 12.06 31.79
C PRO A 356 2.17 12.94 32.47
N ALA A 357 3.46 12.76 32.13
CA ALA A 357 4.56 13.57 32.65
C ALA A 357 4.52 15.07 32.24
N ASN A 358 3.73 15.45 31.24
CA ASN A 358 3.59 16.84 30.82
C ASN A 358 2.41 17.53 31.53
N SER A 359 2.56 18.81 31.85
CA SER A 359 1.52 19.59 32.53
C SER A 359 0.26 19.77 31.70
N GLU A 360 -0.89 19.91 32.37
CA GLU A 360 -2.18 20.16 31.71
C GLU A 360 -2.20 21.53 31.01
N GLU A 361 -1.48 22.52 31.52
CA GLU A 361 -1.33 23.84 30.87
C GLU A 361 -0.64 23.72 29.51
N ALA A 362 0.44 22.93 29.43
CA ALA A 362 1.17 22.71 28.19
C ALA A 362 0.32 21.93 27.17
N THR A 363 -0.53 21.01 27.63
CA THR A 363 -1.50 20.34 26.77
C THR A 363 -2.61 21.28 26.29
N ARG A 364 -3.12 22.14 27.17
CA ARG A 364 -4.20 23.09 26.85
C ARG A 364 -3.79 24.10 25.78
N SER A 365 -2.52 24.53 25.75
CA SER A 365 -2.02 25.46 24.74
C SER A 365 -1.82 24.83 23.35
N LEU A 366 -1.87 23.50 23.23
CA LEU A 366 -1.79 22.84 21.93
C LEU A 366 -3.04 23.11 21.09
N PRO A 367 -2.88 23.29 19.77
CA PRO A 367 -4.00 23.51 18.87
C PRO A 367 -4.88 22.27 18.70
N ASP A 368 -6.13 22.50 18.36
CA ASP A 368 -7.11 21.45 18.13
C ASP A 368 -7.04 20.89 16.69
N TRP A 369 -7.46 19.63 16.54
CA TRP A 369 -7.84 18.99 15.28
C TRP A 369 -9.35 19.06 15.13
N LYS A 370 -9.86 20.21 14.71
CA LYS A 370 -11.31 20.49 14.69
C LYS A 370 -12.10 19.52 13.81
N ASN A 371 -11.49 19.02 12.73
CA ASN A 371 -12.16 18.21 11.71
C ASN A 371 -11.89 16.71 11.84
N LEU A 372 -10.91 16.30 12.67
CA LEU A 372 -10.44 14.92 12.67
C LEU A 372 -11.52 14.00 13.26
N LYS A 373 -12.05 13.12 12.41
CA LYS A 373 -13.06 12.11 12.74
C LYS A 373 -12.43 10.78 13.06
N ARG A 374 -11.33 10.41 12.38
CA ARG A 374 -10.68 9.12 12.60
C ARG A 374 -9.17 9.25 12.69
N LEU A 375 -8.61 8.60 13.70
CA LEU A 375 -7.18 8.49 13.93
C LEU A 375 -6.80 7.02 14.10
N SER A 376 -5.90 6.51 13.26
CA SER A 376 -5.32 5.18 13.40
C SER A 376 -3.80 5.25 13.40
N LEU A 377 -3.15 4.72 14.43
CA LEU A 377 -1.69 4.77 14.58
C LEU A 377 -1.14 3.44 15.10
N THR A 378 0.07 3.11 14.67
CA THR A 378 0.82 1.97 15.25
C THR A 378 1.75 2.40 16.37
N SER A 379 1.94 1.56 17.39
CA SER A 379 2.95 1.80 18.45
C SER A 379 3.71 0.55 18.82
N ASP A 380 5.04 0.62 18.90
CA ASP A 380 5.88 -0.51 19.29
C ASP A 380 5.75 -0.86 20.79
N ILE A 381 5.17 0.04 21.59
CA ILE A 381 4.82 -0.19 23.00
C ILE A 381 3.96 -1.45 23.15
N PHE A 382 3.04 -1.73 22.22
CA PHE A 382 2.19 -2.92 22.30
C PHE A 382 2.94 -4.24 22.09
N ASN A 383 4.12 -4.19 21.48
CA ASN A 383 4.96 -5.37 21.27
C ASN A 383 6.05 -5.48 22.34
N THR A 384 6.70 -4.36 22.69
CA THR A 384 7.94 -4.34 23.49
C THR A 384 7.86 -3.54 24.79
N GLY A 385 6.77 -2.80 25.02
CA GLY A 385 6.58 -1.97 26.21
C GLY A 385 6.14 -2.75 27.45
N THR A 386 6.29 -2.12 28.61
CA THR A 386 5.74 -2.58 29.89
C THR A 386 4.25 -2.24 30.01
N GLU A 387 3.53 -2.84 30.95
CA GLU A 387 2.12 -2.47 31.24
C GLU A 387 1.99 -0.98 31.55
N LYS A 388 2.94 -0.42 32.32
CA LYS A 388 3.02 1.02 32.59
C LYS A 388 3.18 1.85 31.32
N ASP A 389 3.96 1.40 30.34
CA ASP A 389 4.10 2.09 29.06
C ASP A 389 2.78 2.08 28.27
N VAL A 390 2.04 0.96 28.33
CA VAL A 390 0.72 0.84 27.70
C VAL A 390 -0.27 1.81 28.36
N ASN A 391 -0.41 1.79 29.69
CA ASN A 391 -1.30 2.69 30.42
C ASN A 391 -0.95 4.16 30.14
N ASN A 392 0.33 4.53 30.16
CA ASN A 392 0.78 5.89 29.81
C ASN A 392 0.41 6.30 28.37
N LEU A 393 0.54 5.39 27.40
CA LEU A 393 0.15 5.63 26.01
C LEU A 393 -1.35 5.86 25.89
N LEU A 394 -2.17 5.05 26.58
CA LEU A 394 -3.62 5.18 26.57
C LEU A 394 -4.10 6.47 27.25
N CYS A 395 -3.49 6.87 28.37
CA CYS A 395 -3.72 8.17 28.99
C CYS A 395 -3.34 9.33 28.04
N ALA A 396 -2.22 9.21 27.33
CA ALA A 396 -1.81 10.21 26.34
C ALA A 396 -2.80 10.31 25.18
N ALA A 397 -3.32 9.17 24.70
CA ALA A 397 -4.35 9.13 23.66
C ALA A 397 -5.65 9.80 24.12
N ALA A 398 -6.10 9.55 25.35
CA ALA A 398 -7.26 10.23 25.93
C ALA A 398 -7.06 11.75 25.98
N ARG A 399 -5.92 12.21 26.53
CA ARG A 399 -5.58 13.64 26.58
C ARG A 399 -5.52 14.28 25.19
N ALA A 400 -5.03 13.55 24.18
CA ALA A 400 -5.06 14.02 22.79
C ALA A 400 -6.48 14.09 22.22
N ALA A 401 -7.36 13.13 22.55
CA ALA A 401 -8.75 13.11 22.11
C ALA A 401 -9.54 14.36 22.56
N ARG A 402 -9.19 14.98 23.69
CA ARG A 402 -9.76 16.28 24.12
C ARG A 402 -9.52 17.41 23.12
N LYS A 403 -8.49 17.29 22.27
CA LYS A 403 -8.15 18.23 21.20
C LYS A 403 -8.79 17.87 19.86
N MET A 404 -9.67 16.86 19.83
CA MET A 404 -10.29 16.32 18.63
C MET A 404 -11.82 16.26 18.81
N PRO A 405 -12.53 17.40 18.80
CA PRO A 405 -13.96 17.45 19.14
C PRO A 405 -14.84 16.62 18.19
N SER A 406 -14.44 16.49 16.93
CA SER A 406 -15.16 15.72 15.90
C SER A 406 -14.79 14.23 15.87
N LEU A 407 -13.95 13.76 16.80
CA LEU A 407 -13.43 12.38 16.79
C LEU A 407 -14.55 11.36 16.96
N GLU A 408 -14.70 10.49 15.97
CA GLU A 408 -15.63 9.37 15.94
C GLU A 408 -14.95 8.06 16.37
N ILE A 409 -13.71 7.84 15.90
CA ILE A 409 -12.94 6.61 16.12
C ILE A 409 -11.47 6.95 16.37
N LEU A 410 -10.87 6.38 17.41
CA LEU A 410 -9.43 6.35 17.61
C LEU A 410 -8.96 4.91 17.79
N GLU A 411 -8.01 4.49 16.98
CA GLU A 411 -7.42 3.16 17.05
C GLU A 411 -5.91 3.24 17.22
N LEU A 412 -5.40 2.59 18.26
CA LEU A 412 -3.99 2.30 18.40
C LEU A 412 -3.84 0.80 18.23
N TRP A 413 -2.84 0.36 17.47
CA TRP A 413 -2.68 -1.07 17.25
C TRP A 413 -1.24 -1.45 16.91
N ASN A 414 -0.91 -2.73 17.11
CA ASN A 414 0.29 -3.32 16.54
C ASN A 414 0.12 -4.85 16.52
N GLY A 415 0.86 -5.51 15.64
CA GLY A 415 0.89 -6.95 15.56
C GLY A 415 2.27 -7.44 15.18
N ASN A 416 2.57 -8.69 15.54
CA ASN A 416 3.67 -9.47 15.03
C ASN A 416 3.24 -10.95 14.99
N ASP A 417 4.18 -11.88 14.75
CA ASP A 417 3.86 -13.31 14.62
C ASP A 417 3.37 -13.96 15.94
N GLU A 418 3.48 -13.28 17.08
CA GLU A 418 3.16 -13.82 18.42
C GLU A 418 2.12 -12.96 19.17
N ARG A 419 2.02 -11.67 18.85
CA ARG A 419 1.21 -10.68 19.56
C ARG A 419 0.33 -9.91 18.59
N ALA A 420 -0.90 -9.67 19.01
CA ALA A 420 -1.78 -8.70 18.38
C ALA A 420 -2.43 -7.88 19.48
N SER A 421 -2.47 -6.56 19.31
CA SER A 421 -3.07 -5.62 20.24
C SER A 421 -3.77 -4.51 19.46
N VAL A 422 -5.03 -4.25 19.80
CA VAL A 422 -5.88 -3.21 19.25
C VAL A 422 -6.61 -2.54 20.41
N PHE A 423 -6.29 -1.27 20.64
CA PHE A 423 -7.11 -0.39 21.44
C PHE A 423 -8.00 0.43 20.50
N SER A 424 -9.29 0.51 20.81
CA SER A 424 -10.27 1.26 20.02
C SER A 424 -11.18 2.07 20.94
N TYR A 425 -11.29 3.37 20.67
CA TYR A 425 -12.29 4.25 21.25
C TYR A 425 -13.30 4.67 20.18
N ARG A 426 -14.58 4.73 20.55
CA ARG A 426 -15.66 5.24 19.71
C ARG A 426 -16.43 6.35 20.41
N ALA A 427 -16.91 7.32 19.64
CA ALA A 427 -17.66 8.48 20.15
C ALA A 427 -18.99 8.14 20.87
N ASN A 428 -19.48 6.90 20.77
CA ASN A 428 -20.62 6.40 21.54
C ASN A 428 -20.24 6.01 22.99
N GLY A 429 -18.99 6.24 23.40
CA GLY A 429 -18.44 5.88 24.70
C GLY A 429 -17.90 4.46 24.80
N GLU A 430 -17.84 3.69 23.69
CA GLU A 430 -17.26 2.35 23.72
C GLU A 430 -15.73 2.43 23.70
N MET A 431 -15.10 1.87 24.72
CA MET A 431 -13.66 1.64 24.79
C MET A 431 -13.39 0.15 24.77
N THR A 432 -12.74 -0.34 23.70
CA THR A 432 -12.47 -1.77 23.52
C THR A 432 -10.98 -2.04 23.46
N TRP A 433 -10.51 -2.99 24.25
CA TRP A 433 -9.20 -3.63 24.05
C TRP A 433 -9.38 -5.01 23.44
N ARG A 434 -8.71 -5.27 22.33
CA ARG A 434 -8.59 -6.60 21.72
C ARG A 434 -7.13 -7.00 21.68
N GLY A 435 -6.78 -8.17 22.18
CA GLY A 435 -5.40 -8.64 22.05
C GLY A 435 -5.17 -10.09 22.45
N THR A 436 -4.03 -10.63 22.06
CA THR A 436 -3.56 -11.94 22.55
C THR A 436 -3.12 -11.88 24.00
N HIS A 437 -2.70 -10.69 24.44
CA HIS A 437 -2.48 -10.34 25.83
C HIS A 437 -3.34 -9.11 26.16
N ILE A 438 -4.06 -9.18 27.27
CA ILE A 438 -4.87 -8.08 27.76
C ILE A 438 -4.12 -7.50 28.97
N PRO A 439 -3.58 -6.27 28.89
CA PRO A 439 -2.92 -5.63 30.01
C PRO A 439 -3.95 -5.26 31.08
N THR A 440 -3.49 -5.18 32.33
CA THR A 440 -4.28 -4.55 33.39
C THR A 440 -4.33 -3.05 33.13
N LEU A 441 -5.52 -2.51 32.88
CA LEU A 441 -5.71 -1.06 32.73
C LEU A 441 -5.82 -0.43 34.12
N ASP A 442 -5.01 0.60 34.35
CA ASP A 442 -5.07 1.38 35.59
C ASP A 442 -6.33 2.26 35.59
N ASP A 443 -6.90 2.53 36.77
CA ASP A 443 -8.06 3.43 36.93
C ASP A 443 -7.80 4.83 36.32
N GLU A 444 -6.53 5.24 36.25
CA GLU A 444 -6.10 6.47 35.58
C GLU A 444 -6.45 6.50 34.08
N VAL A 445 -6.42 5.36 33.40
CA VAL A 445 -6.79 5.26 31.98
C VAL A 445 -8.28 5.54 31.80
N THR A 446 -9.12 4.87 32.59
CA THR A 446 -10.57 5.06 32.60
C THR A 446 -10.91 6.50 32.92
N GLY A 447 -10.35 7.06 34.00
CA GLY A 447 -10.56 8.46 34.38
C GLY A 447 -10.10 9.46 33.31
N ALA A 448 -9.00 9.19 32.61
CA ALA A 448 -8.54 10.04 31.51
C ALA A 448 -9.53 10.05 30.33
N TRP A 449 -10.10 8.89 29.98
CA TRP A 449 -11.09 8.75 28.90
C TRP A 449 -12.47 9.30 29.28
N GLU A 450 -12.89 9.17 30.53
CA GLU A 450 -14.10 9.80 31.05
C GLU A 450 -14.00 11.32 30.96
N ALA A 451 -12.90 11.91 31.44
CA ALA A 451 -12.65 13.34 31.32
C ALA A 451 -12.62 13.82 29.85
N SER A 452 -12.13 12.96 28.95
CA SER A 452 -12.12 13.26 27.51
C SER A 452 -13.51 13.18 26.88
N SER A 453 -14.34 12.26 27.36
CA SER A 453 -15.74 12.14 26.95
C SER A 453 -16.54 13.36 27.41
N VAL A 454 -16.37 13.78 28.66
CA VAL A 454 -17.00 15.01 29.19
C VAL A 454 -16.58 16.23 28.37
N SER A 455 -15.28 16.40 28.10
CA SER A 455 -14.76 17.52 27.31
C SER A 455 -15.36 17.60 25.91
N ASN A 456 -15.66 16.46 25.30
CA ASN A 456 -16.20 16.38 23.94
C ASN A 456 -17.72 16.13 23.92
N SER A 457 -18.42 16.29 25.05
CA SER A 457 -19.86 16.04 25.20
C SER A 457 -20.30 14.66 24.72
N ARG A 458 -19.57 13.62 25.13
CA ARG A 458 -19.80 12.20 24.77
C ARG A 458 -20.37 11.40 25.95
N PRO A 459 -21.03 10.27 25.69
CA PRO A 459 -21.54 9.40 26.76
C PRO A 459 -20.43 8.86 27.68
N CYS A 460 -20.81 8.37 28.86
CA CYS A 460 -19.91 7.67 29.77
C CYS A 460 -19.22 6.49 29.08
N ILE A 461 -17.97 6.24 29.48
CA ILE A 461 -17.15 5.16 28.95
C ILE A 461 -17.72 3.80 29.37
N ARG A 462 -17.74 2.86 28.41
CA ARG A 462 -18.05 1.45 28.63
C ARG A 462 -16.88 0.64 28.12
N GLU A 463 -16.24 -0.07 29.04
CA GLU A 463 -15.06 -0.86 28.76
C GLU A 463 -15.44 -2.26 28.27
N SER A 464 -14.71 -2.74 27.28
CA SER A 464 -14.87 -4.10 26.77
C SER A 464 -13.51 -4.71 26.46
N PHE A 465 -13.28 -5.91 26.97
CA PHE A 465 -12.06 -6.67 26.73
C PHE A 465 -12.41 -7.91 25.93
N LYS A 466 -11.80 -8.06 24.74
CA LYS A 466 -12.09 -9.15 23.81
C LYS A 466 -10.78 -9.88 23.47
N PRO A 467 -10.55 -11.10 23.97
CA PRO A 467 -9.33 -11.82 23.66
C PRO A 467 -9.25 -12.18 22.18
N ILE A 468 -8.06 -12.08 21.61
CA ILE A 468 -7.73 -12.61 20.28
C ILE A 468 -7.02 -13.94 20.50
N LYS A 469 -7.51 -15.02 19.86
CA LYS A 469 -6.86 -16.34 19.99
C LYS A 469 -5.51 -16.28 19.31
N THR A 470 -4.48 -16.82 19.95
CA THR A 470 -3.11 -16.85 19.39
C THR A 470 -3.06 -17.57 18.03
N ASP A 471 -3.88 -18.61 17.84
CA ASP A 471 -4.01 -19.33 16.55
C ASP A 471 -4.52 -18.43 15.40
N ASP A 472 -5.21 -17.34 15.74
CA ASP A 472 -5.70 -16.36 14.77
C ASP A 472 -4.63 -15.31 14.39
N VAL A 473 -3.47 -15.27 15.06
CA VAL A 473 -2.40 -14.26 14.86
C VAL A 473 -1.24 -14.80 14.03
N THR A 474 -1.50 -15.76 13.15
CA THR A 474 -0.47 -16.42 12.32
C THR A 474 0.25 -15.52 11.29
N SER A 475 -0.06 -14.23 11.22
CA SER A 475 0.65 -13.19 10.48
C SER A 475 0.46 -11.85 11.20
N THR A 476 1.54 -11.06 11.33
CA THR A 476 1.59 -9.66 11.81
C THR A 476 0.38 -8.83 11.38
N ARG A 477 -0.14 -9.08 10.16
CA ARG A 477 -1.15 -8.24 9.51
C ARG A 477 -2.59 -8.70 9.75
N ARG A 478 -2.84 -9.87 10.34
CA ARG A 478 -4.21 -10.30 10.75
C ARG A 478 -4.82 -9.41 11.83
N VAL A 479 -3.99 -8.65 12.54
CA VAL A 479 -4.46 -7.61 13.49
C VAL A 479 -5.38 -6.60 12.81
N ILE A 480 -5.21 -6.35 11.50
CA ILE A 480 -6.02 -5.40 10.72
C ILE A 480 -7.50 -5.83 10.64
N ASP A 481 -7.80 -7.14 10.67
CA ASP A 481 -9.18 -7.65 10.66
C ASP A 481 -9.98 -7.21 11.89
N TYR A 482 -9.30 -6.84 12.97
CA TYR A 482 -9.91 -6.42 14.23
C TYR A 482 -10.08 -4.90 14.34
N LEU A 483 -9.62 -4.14 13.34
CA LEU A 483 -9.78 -2.69 13.27
C LEU A 483 -11.14 -2.33 12.70
N ALA A 484 -11.79 -1.33 13.29
CA ALA A 484 -13.00 -0.73 12.76
C ALA A 484 -12.74 0.05 11.47
N SER A 485 -11.51 0.48 11.25
CA SER A 485 -11.06 1.29 10.10
C SER A 485 -10.17 0.49 9.14
N ASN A 486 -10.36 -0.83 9.03
CA ASN A 486 -9.47 -1.71 8.26
C ASN A 486 -9.27 -1.27 6.80
N ASP A 487 -10.35 -0.85 6.13
CA ASP A 487 -10.39 -0.35 4.75
C ASP A 487 -9.68 1.01 4.56
N GLN A 488 -9.47 1.74 5.65
CA GLN A 488 -8.77 3.03 5.68
C GLN A 488 -7.31 2.90 6.08
N VAL A 489 -6.94 1.79 6.74
CA VAL A 489 -5.56 1.49 7.16
C VAL A 489 -4.74 0.87 6.04
N LEU A 490 -5.34 -0.08 5.33
CA LEU A 490 -4.71 -0.80 4.23
C LEU A 490 -5.77 -1.13 3.19
N HIS A 491 -5.47 -0.90 1.93
CA HIS A 491 -6.35 -1.21 0.81
C HIS A 491 -6.78 -2.69 0.86
N PRO A 492 -8.05 -3.04 0.62
CA PRO A 492 -8.56 -4.41 0.78
C PRO A 492 -7.73 -5.48 0.05
N VAL A 493 -7.32 -5.23 -1.20
CA VAL A 493 -6.43 -6.14 -1.95
C VAL A 493 -5.07 -6.34 -1.28
N SER A 494 -4.51 -5.31 -0.66
CA SER A 494 -3.26 -5.39 0.09
C SER A 494 -3.44 -6.15 1.39
N ALA A 495 -4.54 -5.91 2.10
CA ALA A 495 -4.93 -6.66 3.29
C ALA A 495 -5.13 -8.15 2.98
N SER A 496 -5.99 -8.52 2.02
CA SER A 496 -6.29 -9.91 1.68
C SER A 496 -5.04 -10.74 1.34
N ARG A 497 -4.09 -10.18 0.59
CA ARG A 497 -2.83 -10.88 0.27
C ARG A 497 -1.90 -11.03 1.46
N ALA A 498 -1.93 -10.10 2.40
CA ALA A 498 -1.01 -10.08 3.53
C ALA A 498 -1.56 -10.84 4.76
N ILE A 499 -2.88 -11.00 4.82
CA ILE A 499 -3.66 -11.70 5.85
C ILE A 499 -3.92 -13.17 5.46
N GLY A 500 -3.90 -13.48 4.16
CA GLY A 500 -4.25 -14.78 3.58
C GLY A 500 -3.68 -16.01 4.30
N LYS A 501 -4.50 -17.06 4.41
CA LYS A 501 -4.21 -18.29 5.16
C LYS A 501 -2.89 -18.91 4.70
N ARG A 502 -1.99 -19.21 5.66
CA ARG A 502 -0.78 -20.02 5.47
C ARG A 502 -1.12 -21.33 4.73
N ARG A 503 -0.98 -21.41 3.41
CA ARG A 503 -1.00 -22.69 2.70
C ARG A 503 0.42 -23.24 2.66
N ARG A 504 0.67 -24.29 3.46
CA ARG A 504 1.92 -25.07 3.42
C ARG A 504 2.29 -25.52 2.00
N ASN A 505 1.28 -25.75 1.15
CA ASN A 505 1.48 -26.26 -0.21
C ASN A 505 2.07 -25.23 -1.18
N ASP A 506 1.83 -23.94 -0.99
CA ASP A 506 2.34 -22.90 -1.90
C ASP A 506 3.84 -22.72 -1.71
N LEU A 507 4.33 -22.75 -0.46
CA LEU A 507 5.77 -22.79 -0.17
C LEU A 507 6.45 -23.97 -0.83
N ALA A 508 5.88 -25.16 -0.72
CA ALA A 508 6.48 -26.36 -1.28
C ALA A 508 6.64 -26.24 -2.81
N ASP A 509 5.68 -25.64 -3.50
CA ASP A 509 5.75 -25.42 -4.94
C ASP A 509 6.79 -24.35 -5.32
N TYR A 510 6.84 -23.23 -4.58
CA TYR A 510 7.88 -22.21 -4.77
C TYR A 510 9.28 -22.74 -4.42
N GLU A 511 9.43 -23.50 -3.34
CA GLU A 511 10.68 -24.13 -2.89
C GLU A 511 11.14 -25.18 -3.90
N MET A 512 10.24 -26.01 -4.44
CA MET A 512 10.56 -26.99 -5.48
C MET A 512 11.10 -26.29 -6.74
N LYS A 513 10.43 -25.23 -7.20
CA LYS A 513 10.87 -24.41 -8.34
C LYS A 513 12.22 -23.74 -8.08
N ALA A 514 12.41 -23.17 -6.89
CA ALA A 514 13.66 -22.56 -6.47
C ALA A 514 14.81 -23.58 -6.41
N ASN A 515 14.58 -24.76 -5.83
CA ASN A 515 15.55 -25.86 -5.74
C ASN A 515 16.00 -26.35 -7.12
N LYS A 516 15.07 -26.55 -8.07
CA LYS A 516 15.39 -26.97 -9.45
C LYS A 516 16.35 -25.99 -10.13
N ARG A 517 16.16 -24.68 -9.91
CA ARG A 517 16.97 -23.63 -10.54
C ARG A 517 18.27 -23.34 -9.78
N ALA A 518 18.30 -23.53 -8.46
CA ALA A 518 19.54 -23.53 -7.66
C ALA A 518 20.52 -24.62 -8.13
N ARG A 519 20.02 -25.83 -8.39
CA ARG A 519 20.80 -26.93 -9.00
C ARG A 519 21.34 -26.56 -10.38
N ALA A 520 20.55 -25.89 -11.23
CA ALA A 520 21.01 -25.44 -12.55
C ALA A 520 22.16 -24.42 -12.47
N ILE A 521 22.19 -23.57 -11.43
CA ILE A 521 23.28 -22.62 -11.21
C ILE A 521 24.53 -23.32 -10.68
N GLN A 522 24.38 -24.31 -9.80
CA GLN A 522 25.49 -25.15 -9.38
C GLN A 522 26.14 -25.85 -10.58
N ILE A 523 25.33 -26.43 -11.48
CA ILE A 523 25.82 -27.03 -12.73
C ILE A 523 26.53 -26.01 -13.63
N ARG A 524 25.98 -24.79 -13.78
CA ARG A 524 26.64 -23.72 -14.55
C ARG A 524 27.95 -23.26 -13.91
N ARG A 525 28.02 -23.14 -12.58
CA ARG A 525 29.26 -22.80 -11.85
C ARG A 525 30.31 -23.89 -12.03
N MET A 526 29.91 -25.17 -11.91
CA MET A 526 30.81 -26.31 -12.16
C MET A 526 31.33 -26.27 -13.60
N ASN A 527 30.48 -26.00 -14.60
CA ASN A 527 30.91 -25.89 -16.00
C ASN A 527 31.84 -24.69 -16.28
N VAL A 528 31.64 -23.56 -15.61
CA VAL A 528 32.53 -22.38 -15.73
C VAL A 528 33.88 -22.65 -15.03
N ALA A 529 33.86 -23.25 -13.84
CA ALA A 529 35.08 -23.68 -13.15
C ALA A 529 35.85 -24.72 -13.98
N TRP A 530 35.14 -25.67 -14.60
CA TRP A 530 35.72 -26.66 -15.50
C TRP A 530 36.38 -25.99 -16.72
N ARG A 531 35.66 -25.10 -17.43
CA ARG A 531 36.22 -24.35 -18.57
C ARG A 531 37.45 -23.52 -18.19
N ASN A 532 37.44 -22.88 -17.03
CA ASN A 532 38.59 -22.10 -16.54
C ASN A 532 39.78 -22.99 -16.13
N SER A 533 39.55 -24.24 -15.73
CA SER A 533 40.61 -25.22 -15.49
C SER A 533 41.16 -25.85 -16.79
N THR A 534 40.34 -26.01 -17.83
CA THR A 534 40.79 -26.57 -19.13
C THR A 534 41.59 -25.57 -19.97
N ILE A 535 41.44 -24.26 -19.75
CA ILE A 535 42.21 -23.19 -20.44
C ILE A 535 43.61 -22.99 -19.82
N ARG A 536 43.92 -23.66 -18.68
CA ARG A 536 45.20 -23.59 -17.98
C ARG A 536 46.09 -24.84 -18.17
N VAL A 537 45.84 -25.65 -19.21
CA VAL A 537 46.70 -26.80 -19.58
C VAL A 537 47.46 -26.49 -20.86
#